data_AF-A0A7V7MPL2-F1
#
_entry.id   AF-A0A7V7MPL2-F1
#
_cell.length_a   1.000
_cell.length_b   1.000
_cell.length_c   1.000
_cell.angle_alpha   90.00
_cell.angle_beta   90.00
_cell.angle_gamma   90.00
#
_symmetry.space_group_name_H-M   'P 1'
#
loop_
_entity.id
_entity.type
_entity.pdbx_description
1 polymer ?
#
loop_
_entity_poly.entity_id
_entity_poly.type
_entity_poly.pdbx_seq_one_letter_code
_entity_poly.pdbx_strand_id
1 'polypeptide(L)'
;MSLSTLAPSLVLLGPQRHQPTVRPVLDSLQGDGPPALLSAGWQEREAEHQELSDHLGHEVLNLELWERAETLFQEDSEYLDAFRRRQDRLLALQRLYRFRLEHVLECARNLLKRPAGEVDLVEIQSHAVQQVRDIDAHHLLLVDQVRSEFYQEWDLQHRPAAEKHLRAVEDTLARCSVLCIAGGHVGVILNRLEMFGVLDRLQGQPVVAWAAGAMALGETVVLFHDRPPQGQGNAEVFARGMALFPDLLPLPHAKLRLELSDPSRVSLFARRFQPLRCVLFNDSQARMNLTEDGWQPGPGMRCMGEGGKLSAWAEKSS
;
A
#
# COMPACT_ATOMS: atom_id res chain seq x y z
N MET A 1 0.42 17.62 -22.68
CA MET A 1 0.22 18.45 -21.48
C MET A 1 1.27 18.06 -20.48
N SER A 2 2.11 19.02 -20.10
CA SER A 2 3.29 18.86 -19.24
C SER A 2 2.87 18.42 -17.84
N LEU A 3 3.42 17.31 -17.33
CA LEU A 3 3.29 16.83 -15.94
C LEU A 3 4.12 17.68 -14.95
N SER A 4 4.24 18.99 -15.18
CA SER A 4 5.01 19.92 -14.35
C SER A 4 4.09 20.72 -13.42
N THR A 5 3.36 20.00 -12.58
CA THR A 5 2.85 20.51 -11.30
C THR A 5 3.35 19.52 -10.27
N LEU A 6 4.52 19.85 -9.71
CA LEU A 6 5.29 19.15 -8.67
C LEU A 6 4.49 18.06 -7.97
N ALA A 7 4.62 16.81 -8.45
CA ALA A 7 4.22 15.67 -7.64
C ALA A 7 4.96 15.77 -6.30
N PRO A 8 4.29 15.56 -5.16
CA PRO A 8 4.95 15.68 -3.87
C PRO A 8 6.17 14.77 -3.84
N SER A 9 7.30 15.28 -3.35
CA SER A 9 8.48 14.45 -3.13
C SER A 9 8.08 13.27 -2.24
N LEU A 10 8.24 12.05 -2.73
CA LEU A 10 7.76 10.84 -2.06
C LEU A 10 8.94 10.03 -1.56
N VAL A 11 8.91 9.68 -0.27
CA VAL A 11 9.89 8.79 0.34
C VAL A 11 9.20 7.58 0.95
N LEU A 12 9.56 6.38 0.49
CA LEU A 12 9.15 5.13 1.10
C LEU A 12 10.24 4.63 2.04
N LEU A 13 9.87 4.27 3.26
CA LEU A 13 10.78 3.77 4.27
C LEU A 13 10.46 2.33 4.69
N GLY A 14 11.51 1.65 5.14
CA GLY A 14 11.42 0.39 5.83
C GLY A 14 10.78 0.53 7.22
N PRO A 15 10.72 -0.56 7.98
CA PRO A 15 10.08 -0.57 9.30
C PRO A 15 10.69 0.44 10.29
N GLN A 16 9.83 1.21 10.97
CA GLN A 16 10.27 2.32 11.84
C GLN A 16 10.21 2.01 13.36
N ARG A 17 9.80 0.80 13.77
CA ARG A 17 9.55 0.51 15.20
C ARG A 17 10.81 0.35 16.06
N HIS A 18 11.83 -0.37 15.56
CA HIS A 18 12.98 -0.75 16.39
C HIS A 18 14.18 0.19 16.22
N GLN A 19 14.38 0.72 15.02
CA GLN A 19 15.48 1.61 14.68
C GLN A 19 14.93 2.69 13.74
N PRO A 20 14.17 3.67 14.24
CA PRO A 20 13.54 4.68 13.41
C PRO A 20 14.58 5.52 12.67
N THR A 21 14.36 5.69 11.36
CA THR A 21 15.16 6.50 10.43
C THR A 21 14.34 7.64 9.83
N VAL A 22 13.10 7.83 10.28
CA VAL A 22 12.20 8.86 9.78
C VAL A 22 12.73 10.27 10.06
N ARG A 23 13.31 10.54 11.24
CA ARG A 23 13.87 11.86 11.59
C ARG A 23 14.86 12.40 10.56
N PRO A 24 15.98 11.73 10.24
CA PRO A 24 16.93 12.25 9.26
C PRO A 24 16.35 12.40 7.85
N VAL A 25 15.25 11.70 7.53
CA VAL A 25 14.51 11.94 6.28
C VAL A 25 13.70 13.23 6.36
N LEU A 26 12.98 13.46 7.46
CA LEU A 26 12.25 14.72 7.64
C LEU A 26 13.20 15.92 7.68
N ASP A 27 14.34 15.81 8.37
CA ASP A 27 15.35 16.86 8.42
C ASP A 27 15.91 17.21 7.01
N SER A 28 15.89 16.25 6.08
CA SER A 28 16.32 16.46 4.69
C SER A 28 15.24 17.07 3.79
N LEU A 29 13.97 16.94 4.19
CA LEU A 29 12.83 17.51 3.48
C LEU A 29 12.59 18.92 4.06
N GLN A 30 13.24 19.92 3.44
CA GLN A 30 13.10 21.32 3.85
C GLN A 30 11.63 21.72 3.89
N GLY A 31 11.12 22.15 5.05
CA GLY A 31 9.74 22.58 5.20
C GLY A 31 9.52 23.34 6.50
N ASP A 32 8.71 24.38 6.44
CA ASP A 32 8.29 25.15 7.59
C ASP A 32 7.02 24.53 8.18
N GLY A 33 7.05 24.18 9.46
CA GLY A 33 5.91 23.65 10.20
C GLY A 33 6.08 22.20 10.68
N PRO A 34 5.17 21.72 11.55
CA PRO A 34 5.22 20.37 12.08
C PRO A 34 4.83 19.32 11.02
N PRO A 35 5.35 18.08 11.11
CA PRO A 35 4.87 16.97 10.30
C PRO A 35 3.42 16.61 10.67
N ALA A 36 2.60 16.31 9.66
CA ALA A 36 1.31 15.66 9.86
C ALA A 36 1.48 14.14 9.88
N LEU A 37 0.67 13.44 10.67
CA LEU A 37 0.69 11.99 10.80
C LEU A 37 -0.68 11.38 10.48
N LEU A 38 -0.66 10.38 9.61
CA LEU A 38 -1.74 9.43 9.43
C LEU A 38 -1.34 8.08 10.04
N SER A 39 -1.95 7.73 11.17
CA SER A 39 -1.74 6.46 11.87
C SER A 39 -3.02 5.62 12.03
N ALA A 40 -4.09 5.93 11.28
CA ALA A 40 -5.39 5.24 11.33
C ALA A 40 -5.33 3.71 11.25
N GLY A 41 -4.27 3.14 10.66
CA GLY A 41 -4.05 1.70 10.65
C GLY A 41 -3.89 1.07 12.05
N TRP A 42 -3.63 1.87 13.08
CA TRP A 42 -3.54 1.48 14.49
C TRP A 42 -4.88 1.56 15.24
N GLN A 43 -5.93 2.04 14.59
CA GLN A 43 -7.31 2.07 15.09
C GLN A 43 -7.41 2.75 16.47
N GLU A 44 -7.81 2.04 17.51
CA GLU A 44 -7.95 2.58 18.88
C GLU A 44 -6.63 3.12 19.45
N ARG A 45 -5.50 2.74 18.85
CA ARG A 45 -4.15 3.20 19.20
C ARG A 45 -3.65 4.32 18.28
N GLU A 46 -4.50 4.89 17.41
CA GLU A 46 -4.13 5.99 16.49
C GLU A 46 -3.50 7.17 17.25
N ALA A 47 -4.02 7.49 18.44
CA ALA A 47 -3.54 8.57 19.29
C ALA A 47 -2.16 8.30 19.94
N GLU A 48 -1.68 7.05 19.96
CA GLU A 48 -0.39 6.66 20.57
C GLU A 48 0.82 7.04 19.70
N HIS A 49 0.98 8.33 19.40
CA HIS A 49 2.07 8.85 18.55
C HIS A 49 3.20 9.54 19.35
N GLN A 50 3.15 9.49 20.68
CA GLN A 50 4.16 10.12 21.55
C GLN A 50 5.57 9.60 21.28
N GLU A 51 5.74 8.29 21.05
CA GLU A 51 7.05 7.71 20.70
C GLU A 51 7.64 8.35 19.43
N LEU A 52 6.79 8.68 18.44
CA LEU A 52 7.22 9.36 17.22
C LEU A 52 7.56 10.83 17.50
N SER A 53 6.73 11.54 18.24
CA SER A 53 6.98 12.94 18.63
C SER A 53 8.29 13.08 19.40
N ASP A 54 8.54 12.19 20.37
CA ASP A 54 9.78 12.15 21.16
C ASP A 54 11.00 11.87 20.28
N HIS A 55 10.88 10.93 19.33
CA HIS A 55 11.95 10.62 18.39
C HIS A 55 12.29 11.82 17.49
N LEU A 56 11.28 12.52 16.98
CA LEU A 56 11.43 13.69 16.12
C LEU A 56 11.93 14.92 16.88
N GLY A 57 11.57 15.05 18.17
CA GLY A 57 11.90 16.21 18.99
C GLY A 57 11.03 17.44 18.69
N HIS A 58 9.91 17.25 17.98
CA HIS A 58 8.99 18.29 17.55
C HIS A 58 7.54 17.83 17.71
N GLU A 59 6.61 18.79 17.71
CA GLU A 59 5.18 18.52 17.64
C GLU A 59 4.84 17.77 16.34
N VAL A 60 3.95 16.78 16.44
CA VAL A 60 3.40 16.04 15.31
C VAL A 60 1.89 16.27 15.28
N LEU A 61 1.35 16.68 14.13
CA LEU A 61 -0.08 16.88 13.98
C LEU A 61 -0.75 15.60 13.51
N ASN A 62 -1.40 14.86 14.40
CA ASN A 62 -2.15 13.67 14.01
C ASN A 62 -3.45 14.06 13.29
N LEU A 63 -3.72 13.42 12.15
CA LEU A 63 -4.97 13.61 11.40
C LEU A 63 -6.18 12.98 12.08
N GLU A 64 -5.97 11.99 12.96
CA GLU A 64 -7.03 11.34 13.76
C GLU A 64 -8.16 10.78 12.88
N LEU A 65 -7.83 10.22 11.71
CA LEU A 65 -8.83 9.81 10.72
C LEU A 65 -9.64 8.59 11.16
N TRP A 66 -9.10 7.77 12.07
CA TRP A 66 -9.90 6.71 12.68
C TRP A 66 -10.98 7.31 13.58
N GLU A 67 -10.59 8.15 14.54
CA GLU A 67 -11.52 8.75 15.50
C GLU A 67 -12.57 9.67 14.83
N ARG A 68 -12.14 10.43 13.82
CA ARG A 68 -13.06 11.26 13.00
C ARG A 68 -14.10 10.42 12.28
N ALA A 69 -13.71 9.27 11.73
CA ALA A 69 -14.66 8.37 11.08
C ALA A 69 -15.63 7.74 12.08
N GLU A 70 -15.15 7.32 13.26
CA GLU A 70 -16.02 6.77 14.31
C GLU A 70 -17.04 7.81 14.81
N THR A 71 -16.61 9.06 15.00
CA THR A 71 -17.50 10.16 15.36
C THR A 71 -18.53 10.42 14.26
N LEU A 72 -18.10 10.49 12.99
CA LEU A 72 -19.00 10.65 11.86
C LEU A 72 -20.03 9.52 11.79
N PHE A 73 -19.61 8.28 12.01
CA PHE A 73 -20.52 7.12 11.98
C PHE A 73 -21.57 7.16 13.09
N GLN A 74 -21.28 7.77 14.23
CA GLN A 74 -22.26 8.00 15.29
C GLN A 74 -23.25 9.12 14.93
N GLU A 75 -22.80 10.12 14.18
CA GLU A 75 -23.59 11.30 13.79
C GLU A 75 -24.43 11.09 12.52
N ASP A 76 -24.01 10.19 11.63
CA ASP A 76 -24.67 9.86 10.37
C ASP A 76 -24.86 8.34 10.22
N SER A 77 -25.95 7.84 10.80
CA SER A 77 -26.28 6.41 10.77
C SER A 77 -26.58 5.89 9.36
N GLU A 78 -27.13 6.72 8.48
CA GLU A 78 -27.40 6.33 7.09
C GLU A 78 -26.10 6.06 6.32
N TYR A 79 -25.11 6.95 6.49
CA TYR A 79 -23.78 6.76 5.92
C TYR A 79 -23.09 5.52 6.51
N LEU A 80 -23.20 5.29 7.82
CA LEU A 80 -22.68 4.07 8.45
C LEU A 80 -23.30 2.79 7.87
N ASP A 81 -24.63 2.76 7.70
CA ASP A 81 -25.31 1.60 7.14
C ASP A 81 -24.90 1.35 5.67
N ALA A 82 -24.77 2.40 4.88
CA ALA A 82 -24.24 2.32 3.52
C ALA A 82 -22.78 1.80 3.51
N PHE A 83 -21.96 2.32 4.41
CA PHE A 83 -20.57 1.90 4.57
C PHE A 83 -20.48 0.41 4.91
N ARG A 84 -21.30 -0.08 5.86
CA ARG A 84 -21.37 -1.50 6.23
C ARG A 84 -21.77 -2.38 5.05
N ARG A 85 -22.82 -2.01 4.31
CA ARG A 85 -23.23 -2.74 3.10
C ARG A 85 -22.11 -2.83 2.07
N ARG A 86 -21.35 -1.75 1.89
CA ARG A 86 -20.16 -1.75 1.02
C ARG A 86 -19.10 -2.73 1.53
N GLN A 87 -18.76 -2.70 2.83
CA GLN A 87 -17.78 -3.62 3.42
C GLN A 87 -18.20 -5.08 3.27
N ASP A 88 -19.48 -5.40 3.49
CA ASP A 88 -20.00 -6.75 3.32
C ASP A 88 -19.86 -7.25 1.88
N ARG A 89 -20.15 -6.39 0.89
CA ARG A 89 -19.93 -6.68 -0.54
C ARG A 89 -18.46 -6.95 -0.84
N LEU A 90 -17.55 -6.09 -0.36
CA LEU A 90 -16.11 -6.26 -0.57
C LEU A 90 -15.58 -7.55 0.07
N LEU A 91 -16.00 -7.85 1.29
CA LEU A 91 -15.64 -9.11 1.97
C LEU A 91 -16.16 -10.34 1.22
N ALA A 92 -17.39 -10.28 0.68
CA ALA A 92 -17.92 -11.35 -0.15
C ALA A 92 -17.11 -11.56 -1.43
N LEU A 93 -16.75 -10.48 -2.12
CA LEU A 93 -15.88 -10.52 -3.30
C LEU A 93 -14.50 -11.11 -2.98
N GLN A 94 -13.87 -10.70 -1.87
CA GLN A 94 -12.57 -11.23 -1.44
C GLN A 94 -12.64 -12.75 -1.21
N ARG A 95 -13.71 -13.26 -0.58
CA ARG A 95 -13.88 -14.70 -0.35
C ARG A 95 -13.97 -15.49 -1.66
N LEU A 96 -14.77 -15.00 -2.62
CA LEU A 96 -14.91 -15.65 -3.92
C LEU A 96 -13.62 -15.58 -4.75
N TYR A 97 -12.90 -14.46 -4.67
CA TYR A 97 -11.58 -14.29 -5.27
C TYR A 97 -10.57 -15.30 -4.71
N ARG A 98 -10.45 -15.40 -3.38
CA ARG A 98 -9.55 -16.36 -2.71
C ARG A 98 -9.80 -17.80 -3.16
N PHE A 99 -11.08 -18.20 -3.20
CA PHE A 99 -11.47 -19.54 -3.62
C PHE A 99 -10.98 -19.88 -5.05
N ARG A 100 -11.12 -18.94 -5.99
CA ARG A 100 -10.62 -19.11 -7.36
C ARG A 100 -9.11 -19.06 -7.44
N LEU A 101 -8.50 -18.10 -6.73
CA LEU A 101 -7.07 -17.84 -6.75
C LEU A 101 -6.26 -19.05 -6.29
N GLU A 102 -6.74 -19.74 -5.25
CA GLU A 102 -6.09 -20.90 -4.64
C GLU A 102 -5.66 -21.94 -5.68
N HIS A 103 -6.62 -22.43 -6.45
CA HIS A 103 -6.42 -23.50 -7.42
C HIS A 103 -5.47 -23.08 -8.56
N VAL A 104 -5.59 -21.84 -9.03
CA VAL A 104 -4.76 -21.33 -10.14
C VAL A 104 -3.33 -21.06 -9.67
N LEU A 105 -3.14 -20.54 -8.45
CA LEU A 105 -1.81 -20.39 -7.87
C LEU A 105 -1.13 -21.73 -7.61
N GLU A 106 -1.85 -22.74 -7.12
CA GLU A 106 -1.31 -24.07 -6.94
C GLU A 106 -0.83 -24.66 -8.28
N CYS A 107 -1.66 -24.57 -9.32
CA CYS A 107 -1.30 -25.00 -10.67
C CYS A 107 -0.03 -24.29 -11.18
N ALA A 108 0.01 -22.96 -11.09
CA ALA A 108 1.17 -22.18 -11.52
C ALA A 108 2.45 -22.58 -10.77
N ARG A 109 2.40 -22.71 -9.43
CA ARG A 109 3.54 -23.16 -8.62
C ARG A 109 4.03 -24.54 -9.03
N ASN A 110 3.11 -25.47 -9.28
CA ASN A 110 3.46 -26.83 -9.68
C ASN A 110 4.14 -26.86 -11.06
N LEU A 111 3.68 -26.05 -12.02
CA LEU A 111 4.29 -25.93 -13.35
C LEU A 111 5.68 -25.26 -13.31
N LEU A 112 5.85 -24.22 -12.49
CA LEU A 112 7.14 -23.54 -12.31
C LEU A 112 8.22 -24.43 -11.67
N LYS A 113 7.81 -25.44 -10.89
CA LYS A 113 8.72 -26.42 -10.27
C LYS A 113 9.10 -27.59 -11.19
N ARG A 114 8.45 -27.74 -12.34
CA ARG A 114 8.74 -28.86 -13.24
C ARG A 114 10.13 -28.68 -13.88
N PRO A 115 10.97 -29.73 -13.90
CA PRO A 115 12.24 -29.67 -14.61
C PRO A 115 12.00 -29.51 -16.12
N ALA A 116 12.95 -28.90 -16.82
CA ALA A 116 12.94 -28.86 -18.28
C ALA A 116 12.84 -30.28 -18.84
N GLY A 117 12.00 -30.47 -19.86
CA GLY A 117 11.69 -31.76 -20.45
C GLY A 117 11.47 -31.67 -21.97
N GLU A 118 10.72 -32.62 -22.52
CA GLU A 118 10.51 -32.74 -23.97
C GLU A 118 9.59 -31.65 -24.59
N VAL A 119 8.76 -30.99 -23.78
CA VAL A 119 7.85 -29.92 -24.21
C VAL A 119 8.37 -28.58 -23.73
N ASP A 120 8.11 -27.52 -24.52
CA ASP A 120 8.40 -26.15 -24.11
C ASP A 120 7.53 -25.75 -22.89
N LEU A 121 8.14 -25.79 -21.71
CA LEU A 121 7.50 -25.41 -20.47
C LEU A 121 7.41 -23.89 -20.30
N VAL A 122 8.18 -23.10 -21.03
CA VAL A 122 8.24 -21.63 -20.85
C VAL A 122 6.92 -21.00 -21.24
N GLU A 123 6.37 -21.38 -22.38
CA GLU A 123 5.05 -20.91 -22.85
C GLU A 123 3.95 -21.35 -21.87
N ILE A 124 3.94 -22.62 -21.47
CA ILE A 124 2.95 -23.18 -20.53
C ILE A 124 2.99 -22.46 -19.18
N GLN A 125 4.19 -22.23 -18.63
CA GLN A 125 4.36 -21.48 -17.38
C GLN A 125 3.89 -20.03 -17.54
N SER A 126 4.14 -19.40 -18.68
CA SER A 126 3.68 -18.03 -18.95
C SER A 126 2.15 -17.95 -18.98
N HIS A 127 1.48 -18.90 -19.63
CA HIS A 127 0.02 -19.00 -19.59
C HIS A 127 -0.52 -19.22 -18.18
N ALA A 128 0.13 -20.08 -17.38
CA ALA A 128 -0.28 -20.31 -16.00
C ALA A 128 -0.17 -19.04 -15.13
N VAL A 129 0.91 -18.27 -15.28
CA VAL A 129 1.03 -16.95 -14.62
C VAL A 129 -0.04 -15.99 -15.12
N GLN A 130 -0.32 -15.97 -16.43
CA GLN A 130 -1.34 -15.09 -16.98
C GLN A 130 -2.74 -15.40 -16.44
N GLN A 131 -3.10 -16.67 -16.25
CA GLN A 131 -4.37 -17.05 -15.62
C GLN A 131 -4.53 -16.50 -14.20
N VAL A 132 -3.43 -16.44 -13.42
CA VAL A 132 -3.44 -15.79 -12.10
C VAL A 132 -3.72 -14.29 -12.24
N ARG A 133 -3.05 -13.64 -13.19
CA ARG A 133 -3.20 -12.20 -13.47
C ARG A 133 -4.62 -11.86 -13.93
N ASP A 134 -5.25 -12.73 -14.71
CA ASP A 134 -6.63 -12.54 -15.18
C ASP A 134 -7.64 -12.59 -14.02
N ILE A 135 -7.42 -13.49 -13.05
CA ILE A 135 -8.23 -13.56 -11.83
C ILE A 135 -8.06 -12.30 -10.98
N ASP A 136 -6.81 -11.84 -10.82
CA ASP A 136 -6.50 -10.60 -10.10
C ASP A 136 -7.16 -9.37 -10.74
N ALA A 137 -7.02 -9.24 -12.06
CA ALA A 137 -7.58 -8.13 -12.82
C ALA A 137 -9.11 -8.10 -12.73
N HIS A 138 -9.76 -9.26 -12.88
CA HIS A 138 -11.21 -9.37 -12.72
C HIS A 138 -11.67 -9.02 -11.30
N HIS A 139 -10.91 -9.45 -10.27
CA HIS A 139 -11.23 -9.08 -8.89
C HIS A 139 -11.11 -7.57 -8.65
N LEU A 140 -10.04 -6.94 -9.13
CA LEU A 140 -9.86 -5.49 -9.02
C LEU A 140 -10.99 -4.71 -9.68
N LEU A 141 -11.41 -5.11 -10.89
CA LEU A 141 -12.55 -4.47 -11.58
C LEU A 141 -13.82 -4.46 -10.72
N LEU A 142 -14.13 -5.58 -10.06
CA LEU A 142 -15.30 -5.67 -9.19
C LEU A 142 -15.16 -4.84 -7.90
N VAL A 143 -13.97 -4.84 -7.29
CA VAL A 143 -13.68 -4.02 -6.10
C VAL A 143 -13.79 -2.54 -6.42
N ASP A 144 -13.20 -2.10 -7.54
CA ASP A 144 -13.23 -0.71 -7.99
C ASP A 144 -14.65 -0.26 -8.31
N GLN A 145 -15.45 -1.13 -8.92
CA GLN A 145 -16.87 -0.85 -9.16
C GLN A 145 -17.62 -0.60 -7.84
N VAL A 146 -17.49 -1.49 -6.85
CA VAL A 146 -18.16 -1.34 -5.55
C VAL A 146 -17.72 -0.05 -4.83
N ARG A 147 -16.44 0.31 -4.90
CA ARG A 147 -15.92 1.55 -4.31
C ARG A 147 -16.46 2.78 -5.03
N SER A 148 -16.41 2.78 -6.36
CA SER A 148 -16.85 3.91 -7.18
C SER A 148 -18.34 4.16 -7.03
N GLU A 149 -19.18 3.11 -7.06
CA GLU A 149 -20.62 3.20 -6.78
C GLU A 149 -20.88 3.86 -5.43
N PHE A 150 -20.15 3.45 -4.39
CA PHE A 150 -20.32 4.03 -3.06
C PHE A 150 -19.96 5.51 -3.02
N TYR A 151 -18.79 5.93 -3.52
CA TYR A 151 -18.37 7.33 -3.43
C TYR A 151 -19.15 8.27 -4.36
N GLN A 152 -19.76 7.75 -5.43
CA GLN A 152 -20.67 8.51 -6.28
C GLN A 152 -22.01 8.78 -5.59
N GLU A 153 -22.55 7.80 -4.86
CA GLU A 153 -23.85 7.91 -4.19
C GLU A 153 -23.74 8.55 -2.79
N TRP A 154 -22.66 8.25 -2.08
CA TRP A 154 -22.41 8.65 -0.69
C TRP A 154 -21.21 9.59 -0.61
N ASP A 155 -21.20 10.65 -1.42
CA ASP A 155 -20.14 11.67 -1.37
C ASP A 155 -20.13 12.36 0.01
N LEU A 156 -19.00 12.23 0.70
CA LEU A 156 -18.82 12.74 2.04
C LEU A 156 -18.88 14.29 2.08
N GLN A 157 -18.50 14.98 1.01
CA GLN A 157 -18.49 16.46 0.96
C GLN A 157 -19.88 17.07 1.10
N HIS A 158 -20.91 16.32 0.71
CA HIS A 158 -22.30 16.76 0.76
C HIS A 158 -23.02 16.40 2.08
N ARG A 159 -22.30 15.83 3.06
CA ARG A 159 -22.90 15.39 4.33
C ARG A 159 -22.62 16.40 5.45
N PRO A 160 -23.65 16.98 6.09
CA PRO A 160 -23.46 17.98 7.15
C PRO A 160 -22.58 17.49 8.32
N ALA A 161 -22.72 16.22 8.72
CA ALA A 161 -21.92 15.63 9.80
C ALA A 161 -20.41 15.61 9.48
N ALA A 162 -20.04 15.63 8.19
CA ALA A 162 -18.65 15.57 7.76
C ALA A 162 -17.95 16.94 7.72
N GLU A 163 -18.69 18.04 7.66
CA GLU A 163 -18.15 19.38 7.41
C GLU A 163 -17.05 19.76 8.40
N LYS A 164 -17.29 19.53 9.70
CA LYS A 164 -16.30 19.81 10.76
C LYS A 164 -15.04 18.94 10.63
N HIS A 165 -15.19 17.69 10.20
CA HIS A 165 -14.09 16.74 10.11
C HIS A 165 -13.22 17.03 8.89
N LEU A 166 -13.84 17.31 7.74
CA LEU A 166 -13.16 17.68 6.51
C LEU A 166 -12.35 18.98 6.70
N ARG A 167 -12.94 20.01 7.31
CA ARG A 167 -12.23 21.26 7.63
C ARG A 167 -11.02 21.04 8.53
N ALA A 168 -11.17 20.26 9.59
CA ALA A 168 -10.06 20.00 10.50
C ALA A 168 -8.91 19.22 9.84
N VAL A 169 -9.21 18.30 8.92
CA VAL A 169 -8.19 17.63 8.10
C VAL A 169 -7.51 18.64 7.17
N GLU A 170 -8.27 19.49 6.49
CA GLU A 170 -7.74 20.55 5.62
C GLU A 170 -6.84 21.53 6.37
N ASP A 171 -7.28 22.01 7.53
CA ASP A 171 -6.51 22.93 8.39
C ASP A 171 -5.19 22.30 8.85
N THR A 172 -5.21 21.01 9.18
CA THR A 172 -4.01 20.28 9.60
C THR A 172 -3.03 20.13 8.44
N LEU A 173 -3.51 19.73 7.26
CA LEU A 173 -2.67 19.57 6.07
C LEU A 173 -2.09 20.91 5.59
N ALA A 174 -2.88 21.99 5.63
CA ALA A 174 -2.43 23.33 5.25
C ALA A 174 -1.28 23.87 6.12
N ARG A 175 -1.17 23.41 7.37
CA ARG A 175 -0.14 23.82 8.33
C ARG A 175 1.08 22.90 8.36
N CYS A 176 0.99 21.72 7.76
CA CYS A 176 2.04 20.73 7.87
C CYS A 176 3.15 20.93 6.84
N SER A 177 4.37 20.60 7.24
CA SER A 177 5.54 20.62 6.34
C SER A 177 5.65 19.34 5.49
N VAL A 178 5.11 18.23 5.98
CA VAL A 178 5.23 16.90 5.37
C VAL A 178 4.11 16.00 5.89
N LEU A 179 3.54 15.16 5.01
CA LEU A 179 2.59 14.13 5.41
C LEU A 179 3.32 12.80 5.66
N CYS A 180 3.29 12.33 6.90
CA CYS A 180 3.76 11.00 7.29
C CYS A 180 2.60 10.00 7.30
N ILE A 181 2.74 8.88 6.59
CA ILE A 181 1.75 7.79 6.58
C ILE A 181 2.36 6.53 7.19
N ALA A 182 1.91 6.21 8.40
CA ALA A 182 2.44 5.10 9.17
C ALA A 182 1.92 3.74 8.69
N GLY A 183 2.53 2.67 9.23
CA GLY A 183 2.03 1.31 9.11
C GLY A 183 0.74 1.05 9.90
N GLY A 184 0.31 -0.21 9.94
CA GLY A 184 -0.92 -0.66 10.60
C GLY A 184 -1.77 -1.50 9.66
N HIS A 185 -3.09 -1.50 9.82
CA HIS A 185 -4.02 -2.20 8.96
C HIS A 185 -4.21 -1.44 7.62
N VAL A 186 -3.64 -1.98 6.53
CA VAL A 186 -3.64 -1.32 5.20
C VAL A 186 -5.04 -1.00 4.67
N GLY A 187 -6.02 -1.88 4.91
CA GLY A 187 -7.41 -1.63 4.47
C GLY A 187 -8.07 -0.45 5.21
N VAL A 188 -7.67 -0.18 6.45
CA VAL A 188 -8.18 0.99 7.20
C VAL A 188 -7.51 2.24 6.68
N ILE A 189 -6.18 2.22 6.51
CA ILE A 189 -5.41 3.34 5.94
C ILE A 189 -5.98 3.74 4.57
N LEU A 190 -6.13 2.77 3.66
CA LEU A 190 -6.66 3.01 2.32
C LEU A 190 -8.06 3.61 2.37
N ASN A 191 -8.94 3.06 3.21
CA ASN A 191 -10.28 3.58 3.32
C ASN A 191 -10.32 5.00 3.91
N ARG A 192 -9.50 5.31 4.92
CA ARG A 192 -9.47 6.65 5.52
C ARG A 192 -8.84 7.68 4.59
N LEU A 193 -7.79 7.32 3.85
CA LEU A 193 -7.20 8.16 2.82
C LEU A 193 -8.23 8.58 1.76
N GLU A 194 -8.98 7.62 1.23
CA GLU A 194 -10.00 7.84 0.21
C GLU A 194 -11.22 8.60 0.77
N MET A 195 -11.71 8.18 1.94
CA MET A 195 -12.88 8.78 2.58
C MET A 195 -12.71 10.26 2.89
N PHE A 196 -11.53 10.68 3.37
CA PHE A 196 -11.24 12.08 3.67
C PHE A 196 -10.51 12.80 2.52
N GLY A 197 -10.34 12.16 1.36
CA GLY A 197 -9.62 12.71 0.20
C GLY A 197 -8.31 13.39 0.58
N VAL A 198 -7.48 12.71 1.38
CA VAL A 198 -6.31 13.32 2.05
C VAL A 198 -5.27 13.79 1.03
N LEU A 199 -5.01 12.97 0.00
CA LEU A 199 -3.99 13.30 -1.00
C LEU A 199 -4.42 14.45 -1.91
N ASP A 200 -5.71 14.56 -2.23
CA ASP A 200 -6.25 15.66 -3.05
C ASP A 200 -6.20 17.02 -2.33
N ARG A 201 -6.00 17.00 -1.02
CA ARG A 201 -5.89 18.18 -0.15
C ARG A 201 -4.45 18.65 0.06
N LEU A 202 -3.46 17.90 -0.43
CA LEU A 202 -2.07 18.32 -0.39
C LEU A 202 -1.83 19.45 -1.40
N GLN A 203 -1.09 20.46 -0.97
CA GLN A 203 -0.69 21.65 -1.74
C GLN A 203 0.78 21.56 -2.20
N GLY A 204 1.31 20.33 -2.32
CA GLY A 204 2.70 20.06 -2.70
C GLY A 204 3.61 19.61 -1.55
N GLN A 205 3.07 19.42 -0.33
CA GLN A 205 3.84 18.87 0.78
C GLN A 205 4.39 17.49 0.42
N PRO A 206 5.66 17.19 0.75
CA PRO A 206 6.21 15.86 0.57
C PRO A 206 5.43 14.80 1.37
N VAL A 207 5.51 13.56 0.90
CA VAL A 207 4.88 12.40 1.55
C VAL A 207 5.97 11.41 1.96
N VAL A 208 5.94 11.01 3.23
CA VAL A 208 6.82 9.96 3.76
C VAL A 208 5.97 8.82 4.26
N ALA A 209 6.16 7.61 3.74
CA ALA A 209 5.33 6.46 4.09
C ALA A 209 6.15 5.23 4.41
N TRP A 210 5.68 4.41 5.34
CA TRP A 210 6.33 3.14 5.67
C TRP A 210 5.34 2.02 5.89
N ALA A 211 5.84 0.79 5.74
CA ALA A 211 5.06 -0.43 5.92
C ALA A 211 3.72 -0.39 5.15
N ALA A 212 2.59 -0.58 5.83
CA ALA A 212 1.27 -0.55 5.22
C ALA A 212 0.91 0.80 4.57
N GLY A 213 1.44 1.92 5.08
CA GLY A 213 1.28 3.23 4.45
C GLY A 213 1.90 3.28 3.06
N ALA A 214 3.12 2.73 2.91
CA ALA A 214 3.78 2.62 1.61
C ALA A 214 2.98 1.73 0.64
N MET A 215 2.40 0.63 1.14
CA MET A 215 1.53 -0.25 0.34
C MET A 215 0.27 0.49 -0.13
N ALA A 216 -0.39 1.27 0.74
CA ALA A 216 -1.60 2.00 0.42
C ALA A 216 -1.39 3.05 -0.68
N LEU A 217 -0.18 3.63 -0.78
CA LEU A 217 0.16 4.64 -1.78
C LEU A 217 0.46 4.08 -3.17
N GLY A 218 0.75 2.78 -3.30
CA GLY A 218 1.03 2.16 -4.60
C GLY A 218 -0.21 2.00 -5.48
N GLU A 219 -0.03 1.55 -6.71
CA GLU A 219 -1.16 1.27 -7.61
C GLU A 219 -2.02 0.08 -7.15
N THR A 220 -1.37 -0.96 -6.60
CA THR A 220 -2.02 -2.19 -6.17
C THR A 220 -1.58 -2.55 -4.76
N VAL A 221 -2.56 -2.82 -3.89
CA VAL A 221 -2.32 -3.33 -2.53
C VAL A 221 -2.37 -4.84 -2.56
N VAL A 222 -1.25 -5.48 -2.19
CA VAL A 222 -1.12 -6.93 -2.10
C VAL A 222 -0.93 -7.35 -0.65
N LEU A 223 -1.78 -8.24 -0.16
CA LEU A 223 -1.60 -8.91 1.13
C LEU A 223 -0.78 -10.16 0.90
N PHE A 224 0.33 -10.31 1.60
CA PHE A 224 1.24 -11.42 1.38
C PHE A 224 1.75 -12.00 2.69
N HIS A 225 1.62 -13.33 2.79
CA HIS A 225 2.24 -14.12 3.83
C HIS A 225 2.27 -15.58 3.34
N ASP A 226 3.44 -16.17 3.20
CA ASP A 226 3.63 -17.52 2.67
C ASP A 226 3.36 -18.62 3.70
N ARG A 227 3.52 -18.30 4.99
CA ARG A 227 3.16 -19.13 6.14
C ARG A 227 2.30 -18.38 7.17
N PRO A 228 1.08 -17.96 6.82
CA PRO A 228 0.23 -17.25 7.76
C PRO A 228 -0.15 -18.19 8.93
N PRO A 229 -0.50 -17.65 10.11
CA PRO A 229 -1.00 -18.45 11.22
C PRO A 229 -2.23 -19.31 10.87
N GLN A 230 -3.04 -18.84 9.91
CA GLN A 230 -4.30 -19.44 9.47
C GLN A 230 -4.46 -19.26 7.95
N GLY A 231 -5.07 -20.25 7.29
CA GLY A 231 -5.33 -20.21 5.86
C GLY A 231 -4.14 -20.61 4.98
N GLN A 232 -4.35 -20.57 3.67
CA GLN A 232 -3.32 -20.90 2.70
C GLN A 232 -2.45 -19.68 2.44
N GLY A 233 -1.13 -19.82 2.54
CA GLY A 233 -0.17 -18.73 2.38
C GLY A 233 -0.04 -18.25 0.94
N ASN A 234 -1.14 -17.74 0.39
CA ASN A 234 -1.27 -17.19 -0.94
C ASN A 234 -1.21 -15.67 -0.84
N ALA A 235 -0.38 -15.05 -1.67
CA ALA A 235 -0.44 -13.60 -1.82
C ALA A 235 -1.72 -13.22 -2.57
N GLU A 236 -2.42 -12.22 -2.08
CA GLU A 236 -3.74 -11.81 -2.53
C GLU A 236 -3.70 -10.35 -2.95
N VAL A 237 -4.29 -10.05 -4.10
CA VAL A 237 -4.64 -8.68 -4.43
C VAL A 237 -5.84 -8.28 -3.56
N PHE A 238 -5.72 -7.14 -2.88
CA PHE A 238 -6.75 -6.64 -1.97
C PHE A 238 -7.61 -5.57 -2.61
N ALA A 239 -6.97 -4.56 -3.19
CA ALA A 239 -7.61 -3.44 -3.87
C ALA A 239 -6.57 -2.63 -4.65
N ARG A 240 -7.02 -1.69 -5.48
CA ARG A 240 -6.16 -0.59 -5.92
C ARG A 240 -5.82 0.32 -4.74
N GLY A 241 -4.56 0.76 -4.69
CA GLY A 241 -4.13 1.79 -3.73
C GLY A 241 -4.42 3.19 -4.26
N MET A 242 -3.70 4.18 -3.72
CA MET A 242 -3.85 5.58 -4.10
C MET A 242 -3.10 5.96 -5.39
N ALA A 243 -2.31 5.04 -5.95
CA ALA A 243 -1.57 5.24 -7.20
C ALA A 243 -0.69 6.51 -7.24
N LEU A 244 -0.07 6.85 -6.10
CA LEU A 244 0.79 8.03 -5.98
C LEU A 244 2.15 7.83 -6.69
N PHE A 245 2.52 6.58 -6.97
CA PHE A 245 3.74 6.27 -7.70
C PHE A 245 3.53 5.09 -8.66
N PRO A 246 4.18 5.12 -9.83
CA PRO A 246 4.13 4.04 -10.78
C PRO A 246 5.18 2.95 -10.51
N ASP A 247 4.95 1.78 -11.09
CA ASP A 247 5.97 0.75 -11.37
C ASP A 247 6.67 0.07 -10.17
N LEU A 248 6.15 0.24 -8.95
CA LEU A 248 6.71 -0.37 -7.74
C LEU A 248 5.62 -1.04 -6.91
N LEU A 249 5.91 -2.24 -6.41
CA LEU A 249 5.12 -2.93 -5.39
C LEU A 249 5.97 -3.05 -4.11
N PRO A 250 5.69 -2.26 -3.06
CA PRO A 250 6.49 -2.31 -1.85
C PRO A 250 6.12 -3.55 -1.02
N LEU A 251 7.12 -4.29 -0.57
CA LEU A 251 6.98 -5.48 0.25
C LEU A 251 7.62 -5.27 1.64
N PRO A 252 6.89 -4.63 2.58
CA PRO A 252 7.34 -4.49 3.96
C PRO A 252 7.58 -5.84 4.64
N HIS A 253 8.67 -5.95 5.38
CA HIS A 253 9.02 -7.15 6.14
C HIS A 253 9.04 -8.43 5.29
N ALA A 254 9.43 -8.34 4.02
CA ALA A 254 9.38 -9.47 3.07
C ALA A 254 10.10 -10.72 3.59
N LYS A 255 11.28 -10.59 4.23
CA LYS A 255 12.04 -11.72 4.81
C LYS A 255 11.25 -12.50 5.87
N LEU A 256 10.32 -11.87 6.57
CA LEU A 256 9.51 -12.50 7.61
C LEU A 256 8.23 -13.13 7.05
N ARG A 257 7.79 -12.70 5.86
CA ARG A 257 6.49 -13.03 5.30
C ARG A 257 6.57 -13.90 4.05
N LEU A 258 7.70 -13.93 3.35
CA LEU A 258 7.85 -14.59 2.06
C LEU A 258 9.02 -15.60 2.09
N GLU A 259 8.86 -16.70 1.38
CA GLU A 259 9.87 -17.72 1.15
C GLU A 259 10.85 -17.26 0.06
N LEU A 260 11.68 -16.27 0.40
CA LEU A 260 12.61 -15.64 -0.53
C LEU A 260 13.74 -16.57 -1.03
N SER A 261 13.88 -17.75 -0.43
CA SER A 261 14.83 -18.79 -0.83
C SER A 261 14.26 -19.77 -1.86
N ASP A 262 12.95 -19.79 -2.12
CA ASP A 262 12.31 -20.63 -3.14
C ASP A 262 12.27 -19.86 -4.47
N PRO A 263 13.11 -20.21 -5.47
CA PRO A 263 13.17 -19.47 -6.73
C PRO A 263 11.86 -19.53 -7.51
N SER A 264 11.08 -20.60 -7.38
CA SER A 264 9.79 -20.73 -8.08
C SER A 264 8.77 -19.76 -7.51
N ARG A 265 8.75 -19.56 -6.19
CA ARG A 265 7.85 -18.58 -5.54
C ARG A 265 8.26 -17.15 -5.88
N VAL A 266 9.56 -16.84 -5.84
CA VAL A 266 10.07 -15.52 -6.22
C VAL A 266 9.77 -15.21 -7.70
N SER A 267 10.00 -16.18 -8.59
CA SER A 267 9.71 -16.05 -10.03
C SER A 267 8.22 -15.82 -10.29
N LEU A 268 7.35 -16.64 -9.69
CA LEU A 268 5.90 -16.49 -9.82
C LEU A 268 5.44 -15.12 -9.34
N PHE A 269 5.90 -14.69 -8.16
CA PHE A 269 5.51 -13.41 -7.59
C PHE A 269 5.94 -12.24 -8.48
N ALA A 270 7.20 -12.23 -8.93
CA ALA A 270 7.73 -11.19 -9.82
C ALA A 270 6.95 -11.13 -11.14
N ARG A 271 6.76 -12.28 -11.82
CA ARG A 271 6.05 -12.35 -13.12
C ARG A 271 4.57 -11.99 -12.99
N ARG A 272 3.92 -12.37 -11.90
CA ARG A 272 2.51 -12.05 -11.63
C ARG A 272 2.27 -10.54 -11.57
N PHE A 273 3.13 -9.79 -10.90
CA PHE A 273 2.92 -8.37 -10.66
C PHE A 273 3.57 -7.44 -11.68
N GLN A 274 4.16 -7.97 -12.76
CA GLN A 274 4.61 -7.14 -13.88
C GLN A 274 3.48 -6.20 -14.37
N PRO A 275 3.77 -4.93 -14.72
CA PRO A 275 5.09 -4.31 -14.82
C PRO A 275 5.69 -3.82 -13.48
N LEU A 276 5.00 -4.01 -12.35
CA LEU A 276 5.45 -3.51 -11.05
C LEU A 276 6.70 -4.25 -10.56
N ARG A 277 7.72 -3.49 -10.18
CA ARG A 277 8.91 -4.04 -9.53
C ARG A 277 8.60 -4.35 -8.07
N CYS A 278 8.71 -5.61 -7.71
CA CYS A 278 8.49 -6.09 -6.33
C CYS A 278 9.71 -5.78 -5.46
N VAL A 279 9.64 -4.78 -4.58
CA VAL A 279 10.79 -4.24 -3.82
C VAL A 279 10.68 -4.59 -2.34
N LEU A 280 11.78 -5.09 -1.76
CA LEU A 280 11.81 -5.59 -0.40
C LEU A 280 12.19 -4.49 0.60
N PHE A 281 11.30 -4.20 1.54
CA PHE A 281 11.51 -3.25 2.66
C PHE A 281 11.66 -4.02 3.97
N ASN A 282 12.81 -4.67 4.16
CA ASN A 282 13.02 -5.60 5.27
C ASN A 282 13.44 -4.93 6.58
N ASP A 283 14.30 -3.94 6.46
CA ASP A 283 15.10 -3.41 7.56
C ASP A 283 14.90 -1.88 7.61
N SER A 284 15.13 -1.22 8.74
CA SER A 284 14.84 0.21 8.91
C SER A 284 15.59 1.13 7.95
N GLN A 285 16.77 0.70 7.50
CA GLN A 285 17.59 1.43 6.52
C GLN A 285 17.06 1.36 5.09
N ALA A 286 16.07 0.48 4.82
CA ALA A 286 15.44 0.40 3.50
C ALA A 286 14.76 1.74 3.19
N ARG A 287 15.10 2.33 2.05
CA ARG A 287 14.57 3.61 1.60
C ARG A 287 14.46 3.66 0.08
N MET A 288 13.41 4.26 -0.42
CA MET A 288 13.24 4.59 -1.83
C MET A 288 12.74 6.04 -1.93
N ASN A 289 13.47 6.89 -2.65
CA ASN A 289 13.06 8.28 -2.88
C ASN A 289 12.59 8.42 -4.33
N LEU A 290 11.39 8.91 -4.54
CA LEU A 290 10.91 9.28 -5.88
C LEU A 290 11.31 10.74 -6.15
N THR A 291 12.10 10.93 -7.19
CA THR A 291 12.57 12.23 -7.68
C THR A 291 12.10 12.43 -9.12
N GLU A 292 12.37 13.60 -9.71
CA GLU A 292 12.11 13.85 -11.14
C GLU A 292 12.84 12.86 -12.06
N ASP A 293 14.02 12.40 -11.65
CA ASP A 293 14.82 11.38 -12.36
C ASP A 293 14.34 9.93 -12.10
N GLY A 294 13.22 9.78 -11.38
CA GLY A 294 12.67 8.51 -10.96
C GLY A 294 13.17 8.06 -9.58
N TRP A 295 13.11 6.74 -9.37
CA TRP A 295 13.38 6.11 -8.08
C TRP A 295 14.88 6.01 -7.75
N GLN A 296 15.29 6.67 -6.67
CA GLN A 296 16.61 6.61 -6.08
C GLN A 296 16.62 5.64 -4.88
N PRO A 297 17.29 4.48 -4.98
CA PRO A 297 17.34 3.51 -3.90
C PRO A 297 18.29 3.93 -2.78
N GLY A 298 17.91 3.62 -1.54
CA GLY A 298 18.84 3.57 -0.43
C GLY A 298 19.81 2.38 -0.55
N PRO A 299 20.87 2.35 0.28
CA PRO A 299 21.80 1.24 0.31
C PRO A 299 21.11 -0.11 0.59
N GLY A 300 21.48 -1.14 -0.18
CA GLY A 300 21.00 -2.51 0.07
C GLY A 300 19.56 -2.81 -0.38
N MET A 301 18.91 -1.90 -1.11
CA MET A 301 17.59 -2.18 -1.69
C MET A 301 17.65 -3.30 -2.72
N ARG A 302 16.75 -4.27 -2.58
CA ARG A 302 16.63 -5.44 -3.45
C ARG A 302 15.23 -5.55 -4.04
N CYS A 303 15.15 -6.10 -5.23
CA CYS A 303 13.89 -6.44 -5.89
C CYS A 303 13.86 -7.92 -6.28
N MET A 304 12.66 -8.44 -6.52
CA MET A 304 12.48 -9.79 -7.07
C MET A 304 12.64 -9.74 -8.58
N GLY A 305 13.44 -10.66 -9.12
CA GLY A 305 13.60 -10.89 -10.54
C GLY A 305 12.77 -12.08 -11.02
N GLU A 306 12.38 -12.05 -12.30
CA GLU A 306 11.57 -13.08 -12.94
C GLU A 306 12.25 -14.46 -12.98
N GLY A 307 13.59 -14.49 -12.97
CA GLY A 307 14.37 -15.73 -12.85
C GLY A 307 14.39 -16.35 -11.45
N GLY A 308 13.60 -15.83 -10.50
CA GLY A 308 13.52 -16.38 -9.14
C GLY A 308 14.67 -15.97 -8.22
N LYS A 309 15.41 -14.92 -8.59
CA LYS A 309 16.53 -14.39 -7.81
C LYS A 309 16.21 -12.98 -7.32
N LEU A 310 16.84 -12.60 -6.22
CA LEU A 310 16.79 -11.24 -5.72
C LEU A 310 18.00 -10.46 -6.23
N SER A 311 17.77 -9.40 -7.01
CA SER A 311 18.79 -8.50 -7.55
C SER A 311 18.85 -7.18 -6.79
N ALA A 312 19.94 -6.43 -6.95
CA ALA A 312 19.99 -5.05 -6.48
C ALA A 312 19.08 -4.17 -7.36
N TRP A 313 18.47 -3.12 -6.80
CA TRP A 313 17.61 -2.21 -7.57
C TRP A 313 18.27 -1.62 -8.83
N ALA A 314 19.59 -1.40 -8.78
CA ALA A 314 20.36 -0.81 -9.88
C ALA A 314 20.72 -1.82 -11.00
N GLU A 315 20.50 -3.12 -10.80
CA GLU A 315 20.67 -4.10 -11.86
C GLU A 315 19.40 -4.07 -12.72
N LYS A 316 19.50 -3.50 -13.93
CA LYS A 316 18.51 -3.74 -14.97
C LYS A 316 18.36 -5.25 -15.10
N SER A 317 17.19 -5.78 -14.74
CA SER A 317 16.82 -7.16 -14.99
C SER A 317 16.88 -7.40 -16.50
N SER A 318 17.98 -7.96 -16.96
CA SER A 318 18.14 -8.53 -18.30
C SER A 318 17.50 -9.91 -18.37
#